data_AF-A0A9P4UFE0-F1
#
_entry.id   AF-A0A9P4UFE0-F1
#
_cell.length_a   1.000
_cell.length_b   1.000
_cell.length_c   1.000
_cell.angle_alpha   90.00
_cell.angle_beta   90.00
_cell.angle_gamma   90.00
#
_symmetry.space_group_name_H-M   'P 1'
#
loop_
_entity.id
_entity.type
_entity.pdbx_description
1 polymer ?
#
loop_
_entity_poly.entity_id
_entity_poly.type
_entity_poly.pdbx_seq_one_letter_code
_entity_poly.pdbx_strand_id
1 'polypeptide(L)'
;MAGTAFGGVSSSDDDLRRAEFARMLAENDAEANWMTIVASTVEPSGYSSLPVAAAKDDDNDCSEGRSGGSTPTITEEDDGSNYTQFEPTKIDPTQPDTIHIQVPDEVQKVRAKNSELSIEVDQLREQLEVKTLAHSEALVHIQLQDEQLKMEALASEAALNRVRAYEDEVNALQSQVNILQSENQQLAVSTTTVTGLMDRLEQSHKESNDDKVQIERLSQERLRLDEDVRRKDDANAKLHEKVLQSADKLSLLQHQLGRLSTVEAQLNEKGTELKTLRNSMEILSTEKNTQFQELCFARAELKESLNTNENHCKEMAALKTQVTVPQTDEEKNAQLKRSIALCVTRFDLGWDHSRVFSCKHDNLSYVRDGNKSTCQFNAKESVDDMFWEWSDDDDFIDKYRETRQYFIDHHRAHERDDPGRGEWAEYLKNLFTKGDRRRESSLTYN
;
A
#
# COMPACT_ATOMS: atom_id res chain seq x y z
N MET A 1 -34.75 -12.61 10.43
CA MET A 1 -35.91 -12.22 9.58
C MET A 1 -35.43 -12.18 8.14
N ALA A 2 -36.25 -12.73 7.23
CA ALA A 2 -36.03 -12.96 5.79
C ALA A 2 -34.94 -14.02 5.48
N GLY A 3 -35.18 -15.05 4.67
CA GLY A 3 -36.36 -15.44 3.89
C GLY A 3 -35.97 -16.63 3.02
N THR A 4 -36.70 -17.73 3.18
CA THR A 4 -36.66 -19.01 2.46
C THR A 4 -36.79 -18.86 0.93
N ALA A 5 -36.04 -19.66 0.17
CA ALA A 5 -36.36 -19.99 -1.22
C ALA A 5 -36.15 -21.51 -1.45
N PHE A 6 -37.26 -22.20 -1.71
CA PHE A 6 -37.34 -23.58 -2.18
C PHE A 6 -36.99 -23.62 -3.68
N GLY A 7 -35.99 -24.41 -4.07
CA GLY A 7 -35.68 -24.74 -5.46
C GLY A 7 -36.30 -26.08 -5.83
N GLY A 8 -37.13 -26.09 -6.88
CA GLY A 8 -37.93 -27.22 -7.33
C GLY A 8 -37.14 -28.34 -8.02
N VAL A 9 -37.71 -29.53 -7.93
CA VAL A 9 -37.29 -30.79 -8.53
C VAL A 9 -37.50 -30.72 -10.05
N SER A 10 -36.46 -30.94 -10.85
CA SER A 10 -36.54 -30.97 -12.31
C SER A 10 -37.00 -32.34 -12.82
N SER A 11 -38.14 -32.34 -13.49
CA SER A 11 -38.84 -33.43 -14.21
C SER A 11 -38.10 -33.94 -15.46
N SER A 12 -36.77 -34.07 -15.43
CA SER A 12 -35.97 -34.39 -16.62
C SER A 12 -35.67 -35.90 -16.79
N ASP A 13 -35.59 -36.65 -15.70
CA ASP A 13 -35.12 -38.05 -15.75
C ASP A 13 -36.23 -39.07 -16.04
N ASP A 14 -37.49 -38.75 -15.70
CA ASP A 14 -38.62 -39.64 -15.97
C ASP A 14 -39.03 -39.64 -17.46
N ASP A 15 -38.82 -38.54 -18.17
CA ASP A 15 -39.13 -38.45 -19.60
C ASP A 15 -38.09 -39.19 -20.47
N LEU A 16 -36.82 -39.21 -20.04
CA LEU A 16 -35.76 -40.00 -20.69
C LEU A 16 -35.97 -41.51 -20.51
N ARG A 17 -36.39 -41.95 -19.32
CA ARG A 17 -36.67 -43.37 -19.05
C ARG A 17 -37.90 -43.89 -19.79
N ARG A 18 -38.92 -43.06 -20.02
CA ARG A 18 -40.08 -43.43 -20.85
C ARG A 18 -39.73 -43.55 -22.33
N ALA A 19 -38.81 -42.73 -22.84
CA ALA A 19 -38.37 -42.79 -24.23
C ALA A 19 -37.52 -44.05 -24.52
N GLU A 20 -36.65 -44.46 -23.60
CA GLU A 20 -35.87 -45.71 -23.74
C GLU A 20 -36.77 -46.96 -23.67
N PHE A 21 -37.76 -46.97 -22.77
CA PHE A 21 -38.66 -48.12 -22.64
C PHE A 21 -39.56 -48.32 -23.87
N ALA A 22 -39.97 -47.23 -24.53
CA ALA A 22 -40.72 -47.29 -25.78
C ALA A 22 -39.87 -47.79 -26.96
N ARG A 23 -38.55 -47.56 -26.95
CA ARG A 23 -37.63 -48.06 -27.99
C ARG A 23 -37.38 -49.56 -27.86
N MET A 24 -37.26 -50.05 -26.63
CA MET A 24 -37.04 -51.48 -26.34
C MET A 24 -38.23 -52.36 -26.73
N LEU A 25 -39.46 -51.84 -26.68
CA LEU A 25 -40.66 -52.57 -27.11
C LEU A 25 -40.83 -52.60 -28.64
N ALA A 26 -40.22 -51.67 -29.38
CA ALA A 26 -40.30 -51.63 -30.84
C ALA A 26 -39.27 -52.55 -31.54
N GLU A 27 -38.18 -52.92 -30.87
CA GLU A 27 -37.12 -53.79 -31.42
C GLU A 27 -37.43 -55.30 -31.25
N ASN A 28 -38.47 -55.68 -30.51
CA ASN A 28 -38.77 -57.09 -30.19
C ASN A 28 -39.88 -57.72 -31.06
N ASP A 29 -40.51 -56.96 -31.97
CA ASP A 29 -41.57 -57.44 -32.89
C ASP A 29 -41.06 -57.75 -34.31
N ALA A 30 -39.74 -57.80 -34.53
CA ALA A 30 -39.15 -57.92 -35.87
C ALA A 30 -38.44 -59.26 -36.19
N GLU A 31 -38.48 -60.27 -35.32
CA GLU A 31 -37.89 -61.60 -35.60
C GLU A 31 -38.93 -62.73 -35.60
N ALA A 32 -39.77 -62.73 -36.63
CA ALA A 32 -40.53 -63.90 -37.07
C ALA A 32 -40.55 -63.95 -38.61
N ASN A 33 -40.33 -65.15 -39.18
CA ASN A 33 -39.94 -65.47 -40.57
C ASN A 33 -38.42 -65.32 -40.79
N TRP A 34 -37.67 -66.30 -41.31
CA TRP A 34 -37.99 -67.27 -42.35
C TRP A 34 -37.03 -68.47 -42.30
N MET A 35 -37.63 -69.63 -42.49
CA MET A 35 -37.03 -70.94 -42.75
C MET A 35 -36.64 -71.01 -44.24
N THR A 36 -35.42 -71.37 -44.61
CA THR A 36 -35.11 -71.91 -45.95
C THR A 36 -33.88 -72.83 -45.89
N ILE A 37 -34.14 -74.10 -46.21
CA ILE A 37 -33.18 -75.16 -46.48
C ILE A 37 -32.89 -75.13 -47.99
N VAL A 38 -31.61 -75.08 -48.40
CA VAL A 38 -31.16 -75.59 -49.72
C VAL A 38 -29.80 -76.26 -49.54
N ALA A 39 -29.70 -77.48 -50.04
CA ALA A 39 -28.51 -78.31 -50.01
C ALA A 39 -27.73 -78.29 -51.35
N SER A 40 -26.42 -78.55 -51.24
CA SER A 40 -25.57 -79.36 -52.13
C SER A 40 -24.89 -78.70 -53.36
N THR A 41 -23.54 -78.60 -53.37
CA THR A 41 -22.57 -79.55 -54.01
C THR A 41 -21.16 -78.94 -54.24
N VAL A 42 -20.12 -79.59 -53.67
CA VAL A 42 -18.83 -80.07 -54.22
C VAL A 42 -17.82 -79.13 -54.97
N GLU A 43 -16.69 -78.82 -54.27
CA GLU A 43 -15.21 -78.91 -54.59
C GLU A 43 -14.55 -78.35 -55.90
N PRO A 44 -13.19 -78.26 -56.04
CA PRO A 44 -12.08 -77.93 -55.10
C PRO A 44 -10.97 -76.97 -55.70
N SER A 45 -9.95 -76.68 -54.87
CA SER A 45 -8.53 -76.37 -55.22
C SER A 45 -8.12 -74.91 -55.52
N GLY A 46 -6.98 -74.50 -54.94
CA GLY A 46 -6.26 -73.26 -55.29
C GLY A 46 -5.19 -72.84 -54.28
N TYR A 47 -3.96 -73.34 -54.46
CA TYR A 47 -2.71 -72.97 -53.77
C TYR A 47 -2.34 -71.47 -53.90
N SER A 48 -1.64 -70.89 -52.90
CA SER A 48 -0.35 -70.16 -53.08
C SER A 48 0.20 -69.47 -51.80
N SER A 49 1.20 -70.09 -51.18
CA SER A 49 2.58 -69.58 -50.87
C SER A 49 2.88 -68.21 -50.18
N LEU A 50 3.37 -68.29 -48.92
CA LEU A 50 4.64 -67.76 -48.31
C LEU A 50 4.93 -66.22 -48.22
N PRO A 51 5.88 -65.70 -47.37
CA PRO A 51 6.98 -66.37 -46.62
C PRO A 51 7.35 -65.90 -45.16
N VAL A 52 8.14 -66.76 -44.48
CA VAL A 52 9.35 -66.53 -43.63
C VAL A 52 9.26 -65.80 -42.26
N ALA A 53 9.59 -66.55 -41.19
CA ALA A 53 10.61 -66.16 -40.20
C ALA A 53 11.18 -67.40 -39.45
N ALA A 54 12.51 -67.52 -39.51
CA ALA A 54 13.45 -68.35 -38.76
C ALA A 54 13.41 -68.04 -37.23
N ALA A 55 13.99 -68.75 -36.28
CA ALA A 55 14.66 -70.05 -36.10
C ALA A 55 14.99 -70.17 -34.59
N LYS A 56 15.49 -71.35 -34.20
CA LYS A 56 16.18 -71.75 -32.94
C LYS A 56 15.27 -72.39 -31.89
N ASP A 57 15.35 -73.70 -31.66
CA ASP A 57 16.47 -74.61 -31.31
C ASP A 57 16.27 -75.02 -29.85
N ASP A 58 16.14 -76.34 -29.68
CA ASP A 58 16.68 -77.19 -28.63
C ASP A 58 15.64 -78.07 -27.91
N ASP A 59 15.76 -79.37 -28.22
CA ASP A 59 15.78 -80.50 -27.29
C ASP A 59 14.48 -80.81 -26.50
N ASN A 60 13.94 -82.04 -26.41
CA ASN A 60 14.44 -83.38 -26.71
C ASN A 60 13.27 -84.38 -26.57
N ASP A 61 13.39 -85.51 -27.29
CA ASP A 61 12.82 -86.87 -27.07
C ASP A 61 11.32 -87.08 -26.73
N CYS A 62 10.53 -87.71 -27.62
CA CYS A 62 10.41 -89.16 -27.90
C CYS A 62 9.65 -89.93 -26.78
N SER A 63 8.63 -90.76 -27.03
CA SER A 63 8.10 -91.45 -28.22
C SER A 63 6.68 -91.99 -27.86
N GLU A 64 5.64 -91.89 -28.70
CA GLU A 64 5.21 -92.84 -29.76
C GLU A 64 5.19 -94.33 -29.34
N GLY A 65 4.22 -95.18 -29.71
CA GLY A 65 3.13 -95.15 -30.69
C GLY A 65 2.03 -96.16 -30.30
N ARG A 66 0.78 -96.04 -30.74
CA ARG A 66 0.19 -96.18 -32.10
C ARG A 66 0.18 -97.64 -32.63
N SER A 67 -1.04 -98.19 -32.65
CA SER A 67 -1.70 -98.98 -33.71
C SER A 67 -0.95 -100.13 -34.38
N GLY A 68 -1.52 -101.33 -34.29
CA GLY A 68 -1.27 -102.43 -35.22
C GLY A 68 -2.39 -103.46 -35.20
N GLY A 69 -3.39 -103.26 -36.05
CA GLY A 69 -4.33 -104.32 -36.42
C GLY A 69 -3.65 -105.34 -37.34
N SER A 70 -4.08 -106.59 -37.27
CA SER A 70 -3.93 -107.58 -38.33
C SER A 70 -5.07 -108.59 -38.21
N THR A 71 -5.88 -108.59 -39.25
CA THR A 71 -6.93 -109.54 -39.60
C THR A 71 -6.37 -110.96 -39.81
N PRO A 72 -7.22 -111.99 -39.71
CA PRO A 72 -6.82 -113.39 -39.81
C PRO A 72 -6.69 -113.84 -41.28
N THR A 73 -5.66 -114.64 -41.54
CA THR A 73 -5.47 -115.34 -42.81
C THR A 73 -6.39 -116.57 -42.85
N ILE A 74 -7.31 -116.56 -43.80
CA ILE A 74 -8.06 -117.73 -44.29
C ILE A 74 -7.12 -118.49 -45.23
N THR A 75 -6.97 -119.80 -45.00
CA THR A 75 -6.57 -120.77 -46.02
C THR A 75 -7.58 -121.90 -45.98
N GLU A 76 -8.55 -121.82 -46.88
CA GLU A 76 -9.28 -122.97 -47.40
C GLU A 76 -8.32 -123.77 -48.29
N GLU A 77 -8.13 -125.05 -47.99
CA GLU A 77 -7.77 -126.05 -48.99
C GLU A 77 -9.00 -126.96 -49.14
N ASP A 78 -9.80 -126.61 -50.15
CA ASP A 78 -10.80 -127.46 -50.81
C ASP A 78 -10.07 -128.14 -51.97
N ASP A 79 -9.76 -129.43 -51.82
CA ASP A 79 -9.29 -130.26 -52.91
C ASP A 79 -10.10 -131.57 -53.02
N GLY A 80 -10.60 -131.81 -54.22
CA GLY A 80 -10.50 -133.15 -54.78
C GLY A 80 -11.68 -134.10 -54.57
N SER A 81 -12.77 -133.83 -55.30
CA SER A 81 -13.26 -134.75 -56.34
C SER A 81 -13.16 -136.27 -56.10
N ASN A 82 -14.30 -136.96 -55.99
CA ASN A 82 -14.55 -138.14 -56.85
C ASN A 82 -16.05 -138.47 -56.96
N TYR A 83 -16.67 -137.94 -58.01
CA TYR A 83 -17.85 -138.52 -58.65
C TYR A 83 -17.38 -139.66 -59.56
N THR A 84 -17.93 -140.86 -59.41
CA THR A 84 -17.91 -141.88 -60.48
C THR A 84 -19.33 -142.34 -60.79
N GLN A 85 -19.83 -141.76 -61.88
CA GLN A 85 -20.62 -142.36 -62.96
C GLN A 85 -21.60 -143.51 -62.66
N PHE A 86 -22.87 -143.20 -62.92
CA PHE A 86 -23.84 -144.07 -63.60
C PHE A 86 -23.22 -144.76 -64.82
N GLU A 87 -23.57 -146.03 -65.07
CA GLU A 87 -24.48 -146.35 -66.18
C GLU A 87 -24.97 -147.82 -66.15
N PRO A 88 -26.14 -148.09 -66.76
CA PRO A 88 -26.88 -149.35 -66.68
C PRO A 88 -26.59 -150.27 -67.87
N THR A 89 -26.80 -151.58 -67.75
CA THR A 89 -26.99 -152.40 -68.97
C THR A 89 -27.74 -153.73 -68.74
N LYS A 90 -28.89 -153.79 -69.44
CA LYS A 90 -29.48 -154.90 -70.22
C LYS A 90 -29.77 -156.28 -69.62
N ILE A 91 -31.09 -156.52 -69.64
CA ILE A 91 -31.86 -157.74 -69.89
C ILE A 91 -31.20 -158.72 -70.90
N ASP A 92 -31.26 -160.02 -70.61
CA ASP A 92 -31.45 -161.08 -71.61
C ASP A 92 -32.35 -162.20 -71.02
N PRO A 93 -33.37 -162.72 -71.75
CA PRO A 93 -34.30 -163.73 -71.27
C PRO A 93 -34.07 -165.10 -71.93
N THR A 94 -34.17 -166.19 -71.16
CA THR A 94 -34.31 -167.55 -71.73
C THR A 94 -35.28 -168.40 -70.91
N GLN A 95 -36.49 -168.51 -71.46
CA GLN A 95 -37.29 -169.71 -71.76
C GLN A 95 -37.53 -170.87 -70.74
N PRO A 96 -38.61 -171.65 -70.95
CA PRO A 96 -39.46 -172.18 -69.88
C PRO A 96 -39.28 -173.69 -69.65
N ASP A 97 -39.67 -174.16 -68.46
CA ASP A 97 -40.06 -175.55 -68.25
C ASP A 97 -41.47 -175.60 -67.64
N THR A 98 -42.35 -176.33 -68.35
CA THR A 98 -43.77 -176.48 -68.06
C THR A 98 -43.95 -177.67 -67.12
N ILE A 99 -44.31 -177.44 -65.86
CA ILE A 99 -44.70 -178.49 -64.92
C ILE A 99 -46.11 -178.17 -64.42
N HIS A 100 -47.08 -178.93 -64.92
CA HIS A 100 -48.49 -178.80 -64.58
C HIS A 100 -48.76 -179.50 -63.24
N ILE A 101 -48.70 -178.76 -62.13
CA ILE A 101 -49.07 -179.24 -60.78
C ILE A 101 -50.19 -178.34 -60.24
N GLN A 102 -51.33 -178.95 -59.90
CA GLN A 102 -52.49 -178.28 -59.30
C GLN A 102 -52.09 -177.66 -57.97
N VAL A 103 -52.13 -176.32 -57.89
CA VAL A 103 -51.84 -175.57 -56.67
C VAL A 103 -53.14 -175.42 -55.85
N PRO A 104 -53.15 -175.81 -54.56
CA PRO A 104 -54.32 -175.70 -53.68
C PRO A 104 -54.71 -174.25 -53.35
N ASP A 105 -55.99 -174.05 -52.99
CA ASP A 105 -56.67 -172.79 -52.67
C ASP A 105 -55.96 -171.88 -51.62
N GLU A 106 -55.01 -172.42 -50.84
CA GLU A 106 -54.30 -171.69 -49.78
C GLU A 106 -53.22 -170.73 -50.31
N VAL A 107 -52.67 -170.97 -51.51
CA VAL A 107 -51.59 -170.13 -52.08
C VAL A 107 -52.13 -168.81 -52.65
N GLN A 108 -53.40 -168.77 -53.07
CA GLN A 108 -54.06 -167.51 -53.49
C GLN A 108 -54.26 -166.55 -52.31
N LYS A 109 -54.58 -167.05 -51.12
CA LYS A 109 -54.69 -166.24 -49.90
C LYS A 109 -53.35 -165.60 -49.50
N VAL A 110 -52.24 -166.33 -49.64
CA VAL A 110 -50.90 -165.80 -49.32
C VAL A 110 -50.49 -164.71 -50.30
N ARG A 111 -50.75 -164.87 -51.61
CA ARG A 111 -50.47 -163.81 -52.59
C ARG A 111 -51.27 -162.54 -52.36
N ALA A 112 -52.56 -162.66 -52.04
CA ALA A 112 -53.39 -161.50 -51.73
C ALA A 112 -52.83 -160.73 -50.52
N LYS A 113 -52.49 -161.45 -49.44
CA LYS A 113 -51.93 -160.84 -48.23
C LYS A 113 -50.53 -160.26 -48.44
N ASN A 114 -49.72 -160.86 -49.31
CA ASN A 114 -48.40 -160.31 -49.64
C ASN A 114 -48.51 -159.02 -50.48
N SER A 115 -49.52 -158.91 -51.34
CA SER A 115 -49.79 -157.66 -52.05
C SER A 115 -50.29 -156.55 -51.12
N GLU A 116 -51.13 -156.90 -50.13
CA GLU A 116 -51.66 -155.98 -49.15
C GLU A 116 -50.55 -155.44 -48.22
N LEU A 117 -49.66 -156.31 -47.75
CA LEU A 117 -48.47 -155.93 -46.99
C LEU A 117 -47.49 -155.08 -47.81
N SER A 118 -47.33 -155.34 -49.12
CA SER A 118 -46.47 -154.51 -49.97
C SER A 118 -47.03 -153.08 -50.08
N ILE A 119 -48.34 -152.94 -50.25
CA ILE A 119 -49.01 -151.62 -50.27
C ILE A 119 -48.83 -150.92 -48.92
N GLU A 120 -48.98 -151.65 -47.81
CA GLU A 120 -48.80 -151.07 -46.47
C GLU A 120 -47.34 -150.63 -46.22
N VAL A 121 -46.36 -151.40 -46.69
CA VAL A 121 -44.94 -151.02 -46.62
C VAL A 121 -44.65 -149.78 -47.45
N ASP A 122 -45.22 -149.66 -48.65
CA ASP A 122 -45.05 -148.49 -49.51
C ASP A 122 -45.72 -147.24 -48.89
N GLN A 123 -46.90 -147.40 -48.29
CA GLN A 123 -47.58 -146.33 -47.55
C GLN A 123 -46.79 -145.88 -46.32
N LEU A 124 -46.19 -146.81 -45.57
CA LEU A 124 -45.35 -146.48 -44.42
C LEU A 124 -44.04 -145.81 -44.83
N ARG A 125 -43.46 -146.19 -45.97
CA ARG A 125 -42.28 -145.51 -46.54
C ARG A 125 -42.62 -144.08 -46.96
N GLU A 126 -43.74 -143.88 -47.63
CA GLU A 126 -44.22 -142.55 -48.01
C GLU A 126 -44.47 -141.68 -46.77
N GLN A 127 -45.13 -142.21 -45.73
CA GLN A 127 -45.32 -141.50 -44.47
C GLN A 127 -43.99 -141.17 -43.75
N LEU A 128 -43.01 -142.08 -43.81
CA LEU A 128 -41.69 -141.85 -43.23
C LEU A 128 -40.96 -140.74 -43.99
N GLU A 129 -41.02 -140.75 -45.32
CA GLU A 129 -40.39 -139.73 -46.16
C GLU A 129 -41.02 -138.36 -45.93
N VAL A 130 -42.36 -138.26 -45.89
CA VAL A 130 -43.08 -137.02 -45.55
C VAL A 130 -42.70 -136.51 -44.16
N LYS A 131 -42.61 -137.38 -43.15
CA LYS A 131 -42.21 -136.98 -41.79
C LYS A 131 -40.75 -136.57 -41.71
N THR A 132 -39.88 -137.19 -42.48
CA THR A 132 -38.45 -136.87 -42.52
C THR A 132 -38.25 -135.51 -43.20
N LEU A 133 -39.00 -135.23 -44.27
CA LEU A 133 -39.02 -133.93 -44.92
C LEU A 133 -39.52 -132.84 -43.96
N ALA A 134 -40.67 -133.06 -43.30
CA ALA A 134 -41.21 -132.12 -42.33
C ALA A 134 -40.28 -131.87 -41.13
N HIS A 135 -39.55 -132.90 -40.68
CA HIS A 135 -38.54 -132.75 -39.63
C HIS A 135 -37.34 -131.93 -40.11
N SER A 136 -36.88 -132.16 -41.35
CA SER A 136 -35.79 -131.38 -41.95
C SER A 136 -36.18 -129.91 -42.15
N GLU A 137 -37.42 -129.62 -42.57
CA GLU A 137 -37.96 -128.27 -42.68
C GLU A 137 -38.05 -127.58 -41.30
N ALA A 138 -38.50 -128.30 -40.27
CA ALA A 138 -38.55 -127.76 -38.91
C ALA A 138 -37.15 -127.44 -38.35
N LEU A 139 -36.15 -128.27 -38.64
CA LEU A 139 -34.75 -128.02 -38.26
C LEU A 139 -34.19 -126.77 -38.95
N VAL A 140 -34.46 -126.59 -40.24
CA VAL A 140 -34.09 -125.38 -40.98
C VAL A 140 -34.78 -124.15 -40.37
N HIS A 141 -36.06 -124.27 -40.00
CA HIS A 141 -36.79 -123.17 -39.37
C HIS A 141 -36.19 -122.77 -38.00
N ILE A 142 -35.77 -123.74 -37.19
CA ILE A 142 -35.11 -123.49 -35.90
C ILE A 142 -33.75 -122.82 -36.12
N GLN A 143 -32.94 -123.29 -37.08
CA GLN A 143 -31.65 -122.67 -37.41
C GLN A 143 -31.81 -121.23 -37.89
N LEU A 144 -32.83 -120.96 -38.72
CA LEU A 144 -33.12 -119.60 -39.19
C LEU A 144 -33.52 -118.67 -38.03
N GLN A 145 -34.31 -119.18 -37.07
CA GLN A 145 -34.73 -118.41 -35.90
C GLN A 145 -33.56 -118.12 -34.95
N ASP A 146 -32.63 -119.07 -34.78
CA ASP A 146 -31.43 -118.88 -33.95
C ASP A 146 -30.49 -117.81 -34.55
N GLU A 147 -30.29 -117.81 -35.88
CA GLU A 147 -29.53 -116.77 -36.56
C GLU A 147 -30.23 -115.39 -36.52
N GLN A 148 -31.56 -115.33 -36.55
CA GLN A 148 -32.30 -114.07 -36.33
C GLN A 148 -32.06 -113.50 -34.93
N LEU A 149 -32.15 -114.33 -33.89
CA LEU A 149 -31.89 -113.90 -32.50
C LEU A 149 -30.45 -113.43 -32.31
N LYS A 150 -29.49 -114.10 -32.96
CA LYS A 150 -28.08 -113.70 -32.95
C LYS A 150 -27.85 -112.35 -33.63
N MET A 151 -28.52 -112.09 -34.75
CA MET A 151 -28.47 -110.79 -35.43
C MET A 151 -29.11 -109.68 -34.58
N GLU A 152 -30.23 -109.96 -33.89
CA GLU A 152 -30.84 -109.01 -32.96
C GLU A 152 -29.95 -108.71 -31.75
N ALA A 153 -29.26 -109.73 -31.20
CA ALA A 153 -28.31 -109.54 -30.12
C ALA A 153 -27.12 -108.65 -30.54
N LEU A 154 -26.56 -108.88 -31.74
CA LEU A 154 -25.51 -108.03 -32.30
C LEU A 154 -26.00 -106.60 -32.58
N ALA A 155 -27.24 -106.43 -33.05
CA ALA A 155 -27.84 -105.11 -33.24
C ALA A 155 -28.05 -104.38 -31.90
N SER A 156 -28.47 -105.09 -30.86
CA SER A 156 -28.62 -104.54 -29.51
C SER A 156 -27.26 -104.16 -28.91
N GLU A 157 -26.21 -104.96 -29.11
CA GLU A 157 -24.86 -104.64 -28.67
C GLU A 157 -24.29 -103.42 -29.41
N ALA A 158 -24.51 -103.32 -30.72
CA ALA A 158 -24.15 -102.14 -31.50
C ALA A 158 -24.90 -100.88 -31.03
N ALA A 159 -26.18 -100.99 -30.66
CA ALA A 159 -26.96 -99.90 -30.09
C ALA A 159 -26.42 -99.46 -28.71
N LEU A 160 -26.08 -100.40 -27.83
CA LEU A 160 -25.46 -100.12 -26.53
C LEU A 160 -24.11 -99.42 -26.67
N ASN A 161 -23.28 -99.87 -27.62
CA ASN A 161 -21.99 -99.22 -27.90
C ASN A 161 -22.17 -97.80 -28.43
N ARG A 162 -23.20 -97.52 -29.24
CA ARG A 162 -23.53 -96.14 -29.65
C ARG A 162 -24.00 -95.27 -28.49
N VAL A 163 -24.83 -95.81 -27.60
CA VAL A 163 -25.30 -95.09 -26.40
C VAL A 163 -24.12 -94.73 -25.51
N ARG A 164 -23.18 -95.67 -25.27
CA ARG A 164 -21.95 -95.38 -24.52
C ARG A 164 -21.11 -94.30 -25.19
N ALA A 165 -20.94 -94.35 -26.51
CA ALA A 165 -20.22 -93.30 -27.23
C ALA A 165 -20.87 -91.92 -27.10
N TYR A 166 -22.21 -91.85 -27.14
CA TYR A 166 -22.93 -90.60 -26.90
C TYR A 166 -22.85 -90.13 -25.43
N GLU A 167 -22.87 -91.05 -24.46
CA GLU A 167 -22.66 -90.71 -23.05
C GLU A 167 -21.26 -90.13 -22.83
N ASP A 168 -20.23 -90.72 -23.43
CA ASP A 168 -18.86 -90.21 -23.39
C ASP A 168 -18.75 -88.82 -24.04
N GLU A 169 -19.42 -88.59 -25.17
CA GLU A 169 -19.46 -87.28 -25.84
C GLU A 169 -20.20 -86.22 -25.00
N VAL A 170 -21.35 -86.57 -24.40
CA VAL A 170 -22.09 -85.69 -23.50
C VAL A 170 -21.25 -85.33 -22.28
N ASN A 171 -20.54 -86.30 -21.70
CA ASN A 171 -19.64 -86.06 -20.57
C ASN A 171 -18.47 -85.14 -20.96
N ALA A 172 -17.90 -85.32 -22.15
CA ALA A 172 -16.84 -84.45 -22.68
C ALA A 172 -17.33 -83.02 -22.91
N LEU A 173 -18.51 -82.84 -23.51
CA LEU A 173 -19.13 -81.53 -23.72
C LEU A 173 -19.49 -80.85 -22.41
N GLN A 174 -20.02 -81.60 -21.44
CA GLN A 174 -20.33 -81.05 -20.11
C GLN A 174 -19.07 -80.57 -19.39
N SER A 175 -17.97 -81.32 -19.51
CA SER A 175 -16.66 -80.89 -19.00
C SER A 175 -16.20 -79.59 -19.67
N GLN A 176 -16.34 -79.48 -21.00
CA GLN A 176 -15.99 -78.27 -21.74
C GLN A 176 -16.85 -77.07 -21.34
N VAL A 177 -18.16 -77.26 -21.14
CA VAL A 177 -19.05 -76.22 -20.65
C VAL A 177 -18.61 -75.72 -19.26
N ASN A 178 -18.26 -76.63 -18.36
CA ASN A 178 -17.79 -76.26 -17.02
C ASN A 178 -16.47 -75.46 -17.08
N ILE A 179 -15.55 -75.84 -17.97
CA ILE A 179 -14.30 -75.10 -18.20
C ILE A 179 -14.60 -73.69 -18.72
N LEU A 180 -15.41 -73.56 -19.77
CA LEU A 180 -15.77 -72.27 -20.36
C LEU A 180 -16.55 -71.38 -19.37
N GLN A 181 -17.39 -71.95 -18.51
CA GLN A 181 -18.07 -71.21 -17.46
C GLN A 181 -17.09 -70.66 -16.42
N SER A 182 -16.10 -71.46 -16.00
CA SER A 182 -15.03 -71.02 -15.10
C SER A 182 -14.20 -69.91 -15.73
N GLU A 183 -13.79 -70.05 -16.99
CA GLU A 183 -13.05 -69.03 -17.74
C GLU A 183 -13.86 -67.72 -17.88
N ASN A 184 -15.15 -67.82 -18.18
CA ASN A 184 -16.01 -66.65 -18.29
C ASN A 184 -16.18 -65.93 -16.93
N GLN A 185 -16.30 -66.67 -15.83
CA GLN A 185 -16.29 -66.09 -14.48
C GLN A 185 -14.96 -65.38 -14.19
N GLN A 186 -13.82 -65.97 -14.56
CA GLN A 186 -12.52 -65.33 -14.40
C GLN A 186 -12.38 -64.07 -15.25
N LEU A 187 -12.86 -64.10 -16.50
CA LEU A 187 -12.88 -62.93 -17.39
C LEU A 187 -13.79 -61.82 -16.85
N ALA A 188 -14.93 -62.16 -16.24
CA ALA A 188 -15.81 -61.19 -15.59
C ALA A 188 -15.13 -60.51 -14.39
N VAL A 189 -14.40 -61.27 -13.57
CA VAL A 189 -13.59 -60.73 -12.46
C VAL A 189 -12.44 -59.85 -12.98
N SER A 190 -11.77 -60.27 -14.05
CA SER A 190 -10.72 -59.47 -14.68
C SER A 190 -11.27 -58.16 -15.24
N THR A 191 -12.41 -58.21 -15.92
CA THR A 191 -13.09 -57.03 -16.51
C THR A 191 -13.51 -56.03 -15.44
N THR A 192 -14.10 -56.50 -14.34
CA THR A 192 -14.46 -55.63 -13.21
C THR A 192 -13.22 -55.01 -12.53
N THR A 193 -12.14 -55.77 -12.41
CA THR A 193 -10.86 -55.28 -11.87
C THR A 193 -10.25 -54.20 -12.76
N VAL A 194 -10.19 -54.43 -14.08
CA VAL A 194 -9.68 -53.45 -15.06
C VAL A 194 -10.54 -52.19 -15.06
N THR A 195 -11.87 -52.34 -15.03
CA THR A 195 -12.80 -51.19 -14.96
C THR A 195 -12.52 -50.36 -13.71
N GLY A 196 -12.39 -50.99 -12.54
CA GLY A 196 -12.05 -50.28 -11.30
C GLY A 196 -10.64 -49.69 -11.26
N LEU A 197 -9.71 -50.16 -12.09
CA LEU A 197 -8.40 -49.50 -12.29
C LEU A 197 -8.53 -48.30 -13.23
N MET A 198 -9.34 -48.40 -14.29
CA MET A 198 -9.61 -47.29 -15.21
C MET A 198 -10.31 -46.14 -14.48
N ASP A 199 -11.32 -46.41 -13.65
CA ASP A 199 -12.03 -45.39 -12.87
C ASP A 199 -11.08 -44.65 -11.92
N ARG A 200 -10.18 -45.39 -11.25
CA ARG A 200 -9.14 -44.80 -10.37
C ARG A 200 -8.13 -43.97 -11.14
N LEU A 201 -7.74 -44.41 -12.34
CA LEU A 201 -6.83 -43.66 -13.20
C LEU A 201 -7.48 -42.37 -13.71
N GLU A 202 -8.75 -42.43 -14.11
CA GLU A 202 -9.51 -41.26 -14.54
C GLU A 202 -9.68 -40.25 -13.40
N GLN A 203 -9.98 -40.73 -12.19
CA GLN A 203 -10.04 -39.88 -11.00
C GLN A 203 -8.68 -39.23 -10.70
N SER A 204 -7.60 -40.01 -10.71
CA SER A 204 -6.25 -39.48 -10.49
C SER A 204 -5.85 -38.46 -11.56
N HIS A 205 -6.26 -38.65 -12.81
CA HIS A 205 -6.03 -37.69 -13.89
C HIS A 205 -6.83 -36.38 -13.69
N LYS A 206 -8.06 -36.46 -13.18
CA LYS A 206 -8.86 -35.27 -12.81
C LYS A 206 -8.18 -34.48 -11.69
N GLU A 207 -7.79 -35.16 -10.61
CA GLU A 207 -7.07 -34.55 -9.48
C GLU A 207 -5.76 -33.89 -9.93
N SER A 208 -4.96 -34.57 -10.76
CA SER A 208 -3.72 -34.01 -11.32
C SER A 208 -3.95 -32.78 -12.20
N ASN A 209 -5.06 -32.74 -12.94
CA ASN A 209 -5.41 -31.58 -13.77
C ASN A 209 -5.86 -30.39 -12.91
N ASP A 210 -6.59 -30.63 -11.83
CA ASP A 210 -6.97 -29.60 -10.84
C ASP A 210 -5.74 -29.02 -10.14
N ASP A 211 -4.77 -29.87 -9.75
CA ASP A 211 -3.48 -29.43 -9.21
C ASP A 211 -2.71 -28.56 -10.21
N LYS A 212 -2.71 -28.93 -11.49
CA LYS A 212 -2.06 -28.13 -12.55
C LYS A 212 -2.69 -26.75 -12.68
N VAL A 213 -4.03 -26.67 -12.66
CA VAL A 213 -4.77 -25.39 -12.68
C VAL A 213 -4.45 -24.56 -11.44
N GLN A 214 -4.33 -25.19 -10.27
CA GLN A 214 -3.96 -24.50 -9.03
C GLN A 214 -2.53 -23.97 -9.06
N ILE A 215 -1.57 -24.76 -9.56
CA ILE A 215 -0.17 -24.34 -9.74
C ILE A 215 -0.08 -23.14 -10.68
N GLU A 216 -0.84 -23.15 -11.79
CA GLU A 216 -0.84 -22.03 -12.74
C GLU A 216 -1.43 -20.75 -12.13
N ARG A 217 -2.50 -20.88 -11.34
CA ARG A 217 -3.07 -19.76 -10.57
C ARG A 217 -2.06 -19.18 -9.56
N LEU A 218 -1.39 -20.03 -8.78
CA LEU A 218 -0.38 -19.60 -7.81
C LEU A 218 0.85 -18.98 -8.50
N SER A 219 1.24 -19.48 -9.66
CA SER A 219 2.32 -18.90 -10.48
C SER A 219 1.98 -17.47 -10.92
N GLN A 220 0.75 -17.24 -11.39
CA GLN A 220 0.28 -15.90 -11.77
C GLN A 220 0.20 -14.95 -10.57
N GLU A 221 -0.27 -15.43 -9.42
CA GLU A 221 -0.34 -14.64 -8.18
C GLU A 221 1.06 -14.25 -7.70
N ARG A 222 2.03 -15.17 -7.75
CA ARG A 222 3.43 -14.89 -7.43
C ARG A 222 4.01 -13.81 -8.34
N LEU A 223 3.80 -13.88 -9.66
CA LEU A 223 4.26 -12.85 -10.60
C LEU A 223 3.66 -11.47 -10.28
N ARG A 224 2.38 -11.42 -9.88
CA ARG A 224 1.73 -10.18 -9.46
C ARG A 224 2.34 -9.64 -8.17
N LEU A 225 2.62 -10.50 -7.19
CA LEU A 225 3.25 -10.10 -5.93
C LEU A 225 4.69 -9.59 -6.15
N ASP A 226 5.46 -10.24 -7.03
CA ASP A 226 6.83 -9.80 -7.38
C ASP A 226 6.82 -8.39 -8.02
N GLU A 227 5.85 -8.10 -8.89
CA GLU A 227 5.67 -6.76 -9.46
C GLU A 227 5.27 -5.72 -8.41
N ASP A 228 4.38 -6.07 -7.47
CA ASP A 228 4.01 -5.17 -6.37
C ASP A 228 5.17 -4.91 -5.40
N VAL A 229 6.02 -5.91 -5.13
CA VAL A 229 7.27 -5.74 -4.36
C VAL A 229 8.20 -4.78 -5.09
N ARG A 230 8.42 -4.98 -6.39
CA ARG A 230 9.27 -4.09 -7.20
C ARG A 230 8.78 -2.64 -7.19
N ARG A 231 7.47 -2.42 -7.29
CA ARG A 231 6.87 -1.07 -7.19
C ARG A 231 7.10 -0.44 -5.81
N LYS A 232 7.01 -1.22 -4.75
CA LYS A 232 7.28 -0.75 -3.38
C LYS A 232 8.77 -0.42 -3.19
N ASP A 233 9.67 -1.23 -3.75
CA ASP A 233 11.11 -0.97 -3.72
C ASP A 233 11.46 0.31 -4.49
N ASP A 234 10.89 0.52 -5.68
CA ASP A 234 11.06 1.77 -6.44
C ASP A 234 10.52 2.99 -5.67
N ALA A 235 9.38 2.85 -4.99
CA ALA A 235 8.81 3.90 -4.15
C ALA A 235 9.69 4.20 -2.93
N ASN A 236 10.24 3.17 -2.29
CA ASN A 236 11.17 3.29 -1.17
C ASN A 236 12.48 3.95 -1.59
N ALA A 237 13.03 3.60 -2.77
CA ALA A 237 14.22 4.25 -3.31
C ALA A 237 13.98 5.76 -3.53
N LYS A 238 12.85 6.14 -4.12
CA LYS A 238 12.44 7.55 -4.28
C LYS A 238 12.24 8.26 -2.94
N LEU A 239 11.69 7.58 -1.94
CA LEU A 239 11.56 8.14 -0.59
C LEU A 239 12.93 8.38 0.04
N HIS A 240 13.84 7.42 -0.08
CA HIS A 240 15.20 7.52 0.45
C HIS A 240 16.00 8.65 -0.20
N GLU A 241 15.84 8.85 -1.52
CA GLU A 241 16.42 9.99 -2.23
C GLU A 241 15.90 11.33 -1.69
N LYS A 242 14.57 11.46 -1.49
CA LYS A 242 13.97 12.66 -0.89
C LYS A 242 14.47 12.92 0.53
N VAL A 243 14.65 11.87 1.33
CA VAL A 243 15.21 11.98 2.69
C VAL A 243 16.64 12.52 2.63
N LEU A 244 17.48 12.01 1.73
CA LEU A 244 18.85 12.53 1.53
C LEU A 244 18.85 14.00 1.11
N GLN A 245 18.03 14.37 0.11
CA GLN A 245 17.90 15.77 -0.32
C GLN A 245 17.43 16.70 0.83
N SER A 246 16.53 16.21 1.69
CA SER A 246 16.07 16.97 2.86
C SER A 246 17.15 17.12 3.93
N ALA A 247 17.99 16.09 4.12
CA ALA A 247 19.13 16.13 5.04
C ALA A 247 20.19 17.13 4.57
N ASP A 248 20.50 17.16 3.27
CA ASP A 248 21.42 18.15 2.68
C ASP A 248 20.89 19.57 2.86
N LYS A 249 19.58 19.78 2.63
CA LYS A 249 18.93 21.08 2.85
C LYS A 249 18.97 21.50 4.32
N LEU A 250 18.77 20.57 5.26
CA LEU A 250 18.88 20.85 6.70
C LEU A 250 20.32 21.22 7.09
N SER A 251 21.32 20.52 6.56
CA SER A 251 22.73 20.85 6.78
C SER A 251 23.07 22.26 6.28
N LEU A 252 22.58 22.63 5.09
CA LEU A 252 22.74 23.98 4.54
C LEU A 252 22.08 25.04 5.43
N LEU A 253 20.86 24.79 5.91
CA LEU A 253 20.15 25.71 6.81
C LEU A 253 20.86 25.87 8.16
N GLN A 254 21.40 24.77 8.73
CA GLN A 254 22.19 24.83 9.96
C GLN A 254 23.46 25.67 9.77
N HIS A 255 24.16 25.50 8.64
CA HIS A 255 25.32 26.32 8.32
C HIS A 255 24.95 27.80 8.16
N GLN A 256 23.83 28.10 7.49
CA GLN A 256 23.33 29.48 7.37
C GLN A 256 22.96 30.09 8.74
N LEU A 257 22.34 29.31 9.63
CA LEU A 257 22.01 29.75 10.98
C LEU A 257 23.29 30.07 11.80
N GLY A 258 24.33 29.23 11.69
CA GLY A 258 25.63 29.50 12.31
C GLY A 258 26.27 30.80 11.81
N ARG A 259 26.18 31.07 10.50
CA ARG A 259 26.62 32.34 9.92
C ARG A 259 25.83 33.53 10.44
N LEU A 260 24.50 33.42 10.55
CA LEU A 260 23.65 34.49 11.08
C LEU A 260 23.98 34.80 12.54
N SER A 261 24.18 33.77 13.37
CA SER A 261 24.60 33.96 14.76
C SER A 261 25.96 34.67 14.87
N THR A 262 26.89 34.37 13.96
CA THR A 262 28.19 35.07 13.89
C THR A 262 28.02 36.55 13.52
N VAL A 263 27.16 36.84 12.53
CA VAL A 263 26.85 38.23 12.13
C VAL A 263 26.14 38.98 13.26
N GLU A 264 25.24 38.34 13.99
CA GLU A 264 24.56 38.93 15.15
C GLU A 264 25.55 39.28 16.27
N ALA A 265 26.52 38.39 16.55
CA ALA A 265 27.60 38.68 17.48
C ALA A 265 28.44 39.89 17.06
N GLN A 266 28.81 39.97 15.77
CA GLN A 266 29.53 41.13 15.22
C GLN A 266 28.70 42.41 15.30
N LEU A 267 27.40 42.34 15.03
CA LEU A 267 26.51 43.50 15.11
C LEU A 267 26.40 44.00 16.56
N ASN A 268 26.30 43.09 17.52
CA ASN A 268 26.29 43.43 18.94
C ASN A 268 27.61 44.07 19.39
N GLU A 269 28.75 43.53 18.95
CA GLU A 269 30.07 44.14 19.18
C GLU A 269 30.17 45.54 18.58
N LYS A 270 29.72 45.75 17.33
CA LYS A 270 29.66 47.09 16.74
C LYS A 270 28.67 48.01 17.46
N GLY A 271 27.58 47.47 17.98
CA GLY A 271 26.63 48.21 18.82
C GLY A 271 27.26 48.72 20.12
N THR A 272 28.09 47.91 20.79
CA THR A 272 28.80 48.33 22.01
C THR A 272 29.92 49.32 21.70
N GLU A 273 30.66 49.15 20.60
CA GLU A 273 31.64 50.12 20.11
C GLU A 273 30.98 51.49 19.84
N LEU A 274 29.87 51.53 19.11
CA LEU A 274 29.13 52.76 18.82
C LEU A 274 28.60 53.44 20.08
N LYS A 275 28.12 52.67 21.07
CA LYS A 275 27.69 53.21 22.36
C LYS A 275 28.85 53.83 23.12
N THR A 276 30.01 53.19 23.10
CA THR A 276 31.24 53.72 23.72
C THR A 276 31.68 55.02 23.04
N LEU A 277 31.71 55.03 21.71
CA LEU A 277 32.06 56.23 20.93
C LEU A 277 31.09 57.39 21.20
N ARG A 278 29.79 57.11 21.28
CA ARG A 278 28.77 58.11 21.63
C ARG A 278 29.02 58.71 23.00
N ASN A 279 29.30 57.88 24.01
CA ASN A 279 29.62 58.34 25.35
C ASN A 279 30.90 59.20 25.35
N SER A 280 31.93 58.81 24.60
CA SER A 280 33.15 59.61 24.45
C SER A 280 32.88 60.98 23.79
N MET A 281 32.02 61.02 22.75
CA MET A 281 31.61 62.28 22.13
C MET A 281 30.83 63.17 23.08
N GLU A 282 29.95 62.60 23.92
CA GLU A 282 29.20 63.34 24.93
C GLU A 282 30.14 63.97 25.96
N ILE A 283 31.11 63.19 26.47
CA ILE A 283 32.16 63.70 27.39
C ILE A 283 32.92 64.86 26.73
N LEU A 284 33.42 64.68 25.51
CA LEU A 284 34.15 65.74 24.80
C LEU A 284 33.28 66.99 24.56
N SER A 285 31.98 66.81 24.27
CA SER A 285 31.05 67.92 24.12
C SER A 285 30.85 68.66 25.44
N THR A 286 30.74 67.95 26.56
CA THR A 286 30.63 68.57 27.89
C THR A 286 31.91 69.32 28.25
N GLU A 287 33.08 68.72 28.01
CA GLU A 287 34.38 69.34 28.28
C GLU A 287 34.58 70.62 27.45
N LYS A 288 34.24 70.57 26.15
CA LYS A 288 34.26 71.76 25.28
C LYS A 288 33.35 72.87 25.79
N ASN A 289 32.15 72.54 26.28
CA ASN A 289 31.24 73.53 26.84
C ASN A 289 31.78 74.13 28.14
N THR A 290 32.39 73.31 29.01
CA THR A 290 33.04 73.80 30.25
C THR A 290 34.19 74.75 29.92
N GLN A 291 35.08 74.37 28.99
CA GLN A 291 36.18 75.23 28.54
C GLN A 291 35.66 76.55 27.95
N PHE A 292 34.56 76.51 27.19
CA PHE A 292 33.94 77.73 26.65
C PHE A 292 33.39 78.64 27.76
N GLN A 293 32.77 78.07 28.79
CA GLN A 293 32.29 78.84 29.95
C GLN A 293 33.46 79.46 30.72
N GLU A 294 34.53 78.70 30.99
CA GLU A 294 35.74 79.20 31.65
C GLU A 294 36.37 80.37 30.87
N LEU A 295 36.47 80.25 29.53
CA LEU A 295 36.95 81.34 28.68
C LEU A 295 36.05 82.59 28.75
N CYS A 296 34.73 82.39 28.84
CA CYS A 296 33.78 83.49 28.98
C CYS A 296 33.95 84.21 30.34
N PHE A 297 34.16 83.47 31.43
CA PHE A 297 34.46 84.03 32.75
C PHE A 297 35.79 84.79 32.75
N ALA A 298 36.87 84.18 32.26
CA ALA A 298 38.18 84.83 32.17
C ALA A 298 38.14 86.12 31.33
N ARG A 299 37.36 86.12 30.24
CA ARG A 299 37.16 87.32 29.40
C ARG A 299 36.39 88.42 30.15
N ALA A 300 35.41 88.06 30.97
CA ALA A 300 34.66 89.03 31.78
C ALA A 300 35.57 89.66 32.85
N GLU A 301 36.36 88.86 33.57
CA GLU A 301 37.34 89.34 34.56
C GLU A 301 38.39 90.26 33.94
N LEU A 302 38.92 89.90 32.75
CA LEU A 302 39.87 90.75 32.04
C LEU A 302 39.26 92.10 31.65
N LYS A 303 37.99 92.10 31.22
CA LYS A 303 37.26 93.34 30.87
C LYS A 303 37.04 94.22 32.09
N GLU A 304 36.69 93.65 33.23
CA GLU A 304 36.55 94.38 34.49
C GLU A 304 37.89 94.97 34.96
N SER A 305 38.97 94.19 34.86
CA SER A 305 40.33 94.64 35.14
C SER A 305 40.79 95.78 34.21
N LEU A 306 40.42 95.73 32.93
CA LEU A 306 40.70 96.82 31.98
C LEU A 306 39.93 98.10 32.35
N ASN A 307 38.63 97.98 32.65
CA ASN A 307 37.79 99.12 33.03
C ASN A 307 38.30 99.79 34.33
N THR A 308 38.68 99.00 35.34
CA THR A 308 39.24 99.53 36.58
C THR A 308 40.56 100.25 36.35
N ASN A 309 41.43 99.70 35.49
CA ASN A 309 42.70 100.34 35.13
C ASN A 309 42.50 101.65 34.34
N GLU A 310 41.52 101.68 33.43
CA GLU A 310 41.14 102.91 32.72
C GLU A 310 40.64 104.00 33.69
N ASN A 311 39.84 103.62 34.68
CA ASN A 311 39.37 104.53 35.73
C ASN A 311 40.52 105.07 36.59
N HIS A 312 41.46 104.22 37.01
CA HIS A 312 42.65 104.66 37.74
C HIS A 312 43.51 105.62 36.92
N CYS A 313 43.65 105.40 35.61
CA CYS A 313 44.38 106.33 34.74
C CYS A 313 43.70 107.70 34.64
N LYS A 314 42.37 107.75 34.57
CA LYS A 314 41.59 109.00 34.59
C LYS A 314 41.73 109.74 35.92
N GLU A 315 41.69 109.02 37.03
CA GLU A 315 41.85 109.57 38.38
C GLU A 315 43.26 110.13 38.61
N MET A 316 44.31 109.39 38.20
CA MET A 316 45.69 109.87 38.22
C MET A 316 45.90 111.13 37.37
N ALA A 317 45.24 111.23 36.21
CA ALA A 317 45.30 112.43 35.36
C ALA A 317 44.61 113.63 36.03
N ALA A 318 43.45 113.42 36.66
CA ALA A 318 42.73 114.46 37.39
C ALA A 318 43.53 114.98 38.60
N LEU A 319 44.13 114.07 39.38
CA LEU A 319 44.97 114.42 40.53
C LEU A 319 46.25 115.16 40.11
N LYS A 320 46.90 114.75 39.00
CA LYS A 320 48.03 115.51 38.44
C LYS A 320 47.61 116.93 38.04
N THR A 321 46.42 117.10 37.47
CA THR A 321 45.94 118.43 37.05
C THR A 321 45.66 119.33 38.26
N GLN A 322 45.10 118.79 39.35
CA GLN A 322 44.87 119.53 40.60
C GLN A 322 46.16 119.95 41.33
N VAL A 323 47.24 119.19 41.22
CA VAL A 323 48.52 119.50 41.90
C VAL A 323 49.34 120.56 41.14
N THR A 324 49.08 120.80 39.85
CA THR A 324 49.94 121.64 39.01
C THR A 324 49.47 123.10 38.89
N VAL A 325 48.23 123.42 39.30
CA VAL A 325 47.70 124.79 39.27
C VAL A 325 47.37 125.23 40.69
N PRO A 326 48.22 126.05 41.36
CA PRO A 326 47.85 126.62 42.64
C PRO A 326 46.66 127.55 42.43
N GLN A 327 45.48 127.10 42.87
CA GLN A 327 44.30 127.96 42.92
C GLN A 327 44.62 129.18 43.77
N THR A 328 44.36 130.36 43.22
CA THR A 328 44.44 131.61 43.96
C THR A 328 43.44 131.58 45.13
N ASP A 329 43.72 132.32 46.20
CA ASP A 329 42.82 132.32 47.36
C ASP A 329 41.43 132.88 47.00
N GLU A 330 41.33 133.69 45.95
CA GLU A 330 40.07 134.13 45.33
C GLU A 330 39.30 132.98 44.68
N GLU A 331 39.96 132.09 43.93
CA GLU A 331 39.32 130.91 43.33
C GLU A 331 38.87 129.90 44.39
N LYS A 332 39.66 129.71 45.46
CA LYS A 332 39.27 128.87 46.59
C LYS A 332 38.08 129.44 47.33
N ASN A 333 38.05 130.76 47.56
CA ASN A 333 36.93 131.42 48.22
C ASN A 333 35.66 131.33 47.37
N ALA A 334 35.75 131.57 46.05
CA ALA A 334 34.63 131.39 45.13
C ALA A 334 34.10 129.94 45.10
N GLN A 335 35.01 128.95 45.15
CA GLN A 335 34.64 127.53 45.23
C GLN A 335 33.99 127.17 46.57
N LEU A 336 34.45 127.76 47.69
CA LEU A 336 33.84 127.60 49.00
C LEU A 336 32.43 128.20 49.03
N LYS A 337 32.26 129.45 48.61
CA LYS A 337 30.95 130.12 48.51
C LYS A 337 29.97 129.29 47.67
N ARG A 338 30.41 128.76 46.53
CA ARG A 338 29.61 127.85 45.69
C ARG A 338 29.26 126.54 46.39
N SER A 339 30.18 125.97 47.17
CA SER A 339 29.95 124.74 47.92
C SER A 339 28.95 124.95 49.05
N ILE A 340 29.03 126.07 49.76
CA ILE A 340 28.08 126.45 50.81
C ILE A 340 26.70 126.68 50.18
N ALA A 341 26.62 127.45 49.09
CA ALA A 341 25.40 127.65 48.31
C ALA A 341 24.73 126.34 47.88
N LEU A 342 25.55 125.37 47.42
CA LEU A 342 25.08 124.03 47.05
C LEU A 342 24.58 123.23 48.25
N CYS A 343 25.26 123.29 49.39
CA CYS A 343 24.82 122.66 50.62
C CYS A 343 23.48 123.22 51.09
N VAL A 344 23.35 124.55 51.19
CA VAL A 344 22.10 125.24 51.58
C VAL A 344 20.96 124.79 50.65
N THR A 345 21.20 124.81 49.33
CA THR A 345 20.21 124.38 48.33
C THR A 345 19.82 122.91 48.48
N ARG A 346 20.77 122.00 48.72
CA ARG A 346 20.48 120.57 48.91
C ARG A 346 19.70 120.31 50.20
N PHE A 347 19.96 121.05 51.26
CA PHE A 347 19.19 120.92 52.46
C PHE A 347 17.77 121.49 52.32
N ASP A 348 17.58 122.59 51.57
CA ASP A 348 16.24 123.09 51.23
C ASP A 348 15.40 122.04 50.50
N LEU A 349 16.04 121.36 49.53
CA LEU A 349 15.43 120.24 48.81
C LEU A 349 15.11 119.07 49.74
N GLY A 350 16.06 118.68 50.61
CA GLY A 350 15.86 117.60 51.57
C GLY A 350 14.76 117.88 52.60
N TRP A 351 14.65 119.13 53.07
CA TRP A 351 13.62 119.59 54.00
C TRP A 351 12.22 119.47 53.41
N ASP A 352 12.03 119.91 52.18
CA ASP A 352 10.73 119.82 51.49
C ASP A 352 10.47 118.43 50.91
N HIS A 353 11.20 117.42 51.39
CA HIS A 353 11.18 116.03 50.93
C HIS A 353 11.37 115.88 49.40
N SER A 354 11.92 116.90 48.77
CA SER A 354 12.18 116.98 47.34
C SER A 354 13.52 116.32 47.05
N ARG A 355 13.46 115.03 46.71
CA ARG A 355 14.66 114.28 46.34
C ARG A 355 15.02 114.57 44.89
N VAL A 356 15.93 115.50 44.70
CA VAL A 356 16.57 115.71 43.41
C VAL A 356 17.61 114.61 43.20
N PHE A 357 17.28 113.63 42.36
CA PHE A 357 18.21 112.61 41.92
C PHE A 357 19.01 113.15 40.73
N SER A 358 20.14 113.82 40.97
CA SER A 358 21.10 114.09 39.89
C SER A 358 21.76 112.76 39.48
N CYS A 359 21.17 112.05 38.50
CA CYS A 359 21.65 110.85 37.78
C CYS A 359 23.20 110.70 37.75
N LYS A 360 23.90 109.56 37.89
CA LYS A 360 23.64 108.12 38.09
C LYS A 360 24.12 107.71 39.50
N HIS A 361 23.51 106.73 40.14
CA HIS A 361 24.05 106.16 41.39
C HIS A 361 24.09 104.64 41.24
N ASP A 362 25.17 104.03 41.70
CA ASP A 362 25.17 102.60 41.93
C ASP A 362 24.17 102.26 43.05
N ASN A 363 23.40 101.20 42.79
CA ASN A 363 22.48 100.48 43.66
C ASN A 363 22.25 101.06 45.09
N LEU A 364 21.06 101.61 45.32
CA LEU A 364 20.66 102.29 46.57
C LEU A 364 20.24 101.33 47.71
N SER A 365 20.52 100.04 47.63
CA SER A 365 20.20 99.06 48.68
C SER A 365 20.88 99.34 50.03
N TYR A 366 21.86 100.24 50.08
CA TYR A 366 22.66 100.56 51.27
C TYR A 366 22.38 101.93 51.90
N VAL A 367 21.49 102.75 51.32
CA VAL A 367 21.12 104.03 51.95
C VAL A 367 20.08 103.76 53.04
N ARG A 368 20.47 104.00 54.30
CA ARG A 368 19.60 103.79 55.47
C ARG A 368 18.32 104.65 55.35
N ASP A 369 17.18 104.01 55.60
CA ASP A 369 15.88 104.65 55.70
C ASP A 369 15.92 105.78 56.74
N GLY A 370 15.64 107.01 56.30
CA GLY A 370 15.71 108.24 57.09
C GLY A 370 14.69 108.30 58.23
N ASN A 371 13.76 107.33 58.30
CA ASN A 371 12.76 107.22 59.37
C ASN A 371 13.33 106.79 60.74
N LYS A 372 14.65 106.68 60.91
CA LYS A 372 15.30 106.22 62.16
C LYS A 372 16.26 107.23 62.81
N SER A 373 16.20 108.52 62.45
CA SER A 373 16.92 109.56 63.20
C SER A 373 16.12 109.97 64.45
N THR A 374 16.71 109.80 65.64
CA THR A 374 16.07 110.08 66.94
C THR A 374 16.16 111.53 67.40
N CYS A 375 16.70 112.42 66.57
CA CYS A 375 16.58 113.87 66.77
C CYS A 375 15.57 114.40 65.75
N GLN A 376 14.54 115.15 66.17
CA GLN A 376 13.86 116.07 65.26
C GLN A 376 14.90 117.11 64.83
N PHE A 377 15.72 116.75 63.84
CA PHE A 377 16.73 117.61 63.27
C PHE A 377 15.96 118.64 62.44
N ASN A 378 15.78 119.83 62.99
CA ASN A 378 15.13 120.94 62.29
C ASN A 378 16.12 121.47 61.25
N ALA A 379 16.38 120.69 60.20
CA ALA A 379 17.30 121.04 59.12
C ALA A 379 16.99 122.44 58.58
N LYS A 380 15.72 122.83 58.61
CA LYS A 380 15.25 124.17 58.28
C LYS A 380 15.95 125.28 59.07
N GLU A 381 16.05 125.17 60.40
CA GLU A 381 16.69 126.19 61.24
C GLU A 381 18.17 126.30 60.91
N SER A 382 18.89 125.17 60.82
CA SER A 382 20.32 125.18 60.48
C SER A 382 20.61 125.77 59.10
N VAL A 383 19.72 125.57 58.13
CA VAL A 383 19.90 126.07 56.76
C VAL A 383 19.54 127.54 56.66
N ASP A 384 18.50 127.97 57.38
CA ASP A 384 18.17 129.39 57.48
C ASP A 384 19.33 130.14 58.19
N ASP A 385 19.87 129.61 59.29
CA ASP A 385 21.05 130.18 59.99
C ASP A 385 22.28 130.25 59.07
N MET A 386 22.60 129.17 58.36
CA MET A 386 23.69 129.14 57.38
C MET A 386 23.47 130.13 56.24
N PHE A 387 22.24 130.33 55.79
CA PHE A 387 21.95 131.32 54.75
C PHE A 387 22.15 132.73 55.29
N TRP A 388 21.59 133.04 56.46
CA TRP A 388 21.66 134.39 57.05
C TRP A 388 23.09 134.83 57.33
N GLU A 389 23.95 133.92 57.81
CA GLU A 389 25.38 134.19 58.06
C GLU A 389 26.12 134.67 56.79
N TRP A 390 25.66 134.24 55.60
CA TRP A 390 26.28 134.57 54.32
C TRP A 390 25.44 135.55 53.48
N SER A 391 24.26 135.94 53.95
CA SER A 391 23.29 136.68 53.13
C SER A 391 23.71 138.11 52.79
N ASP A 392 24.61 138.70 53.57
CA ASP A 392 25.19 140.02 53.33
C ASP A 392 26.35 139.99 52.30
N ASP A 393 26.81 138.80 51.87
CA ASP A 393 27.88 138.62 50.87
C ASP A 393 27.27 138.47 49.46
N ASP A 394 27.40 139.52 48.64
CA ASP A 394 26.84 139.56 47.28
C ASP A 394 27.31 138.40 46.40
N ASP A 395 28.59 137.98 46.50
CA ASP A 395 29.11 136.86 45.71
C ASP A 395 28.46 135.54 46.13
N PHE A 396 28.21 135.37 47.43
CA PHE A 396 27.50 134.18 47.92
C PHE A 396 26.06 134.18 47.40
N ILE A 397 25.36 135.32 47.46
CA ILE A 397 24.00 135.43 46.94
C ILE A 397 23.93 135.09 45.45
N ASP A 398 24.92 135.53 44.67
CA ASP A 398 25.00 135.17 43.26
C ASP A 398 25.27 133.67 43.07
N LYS A 399 26.19 133.05 43.83
CA LYS A 399 26.43 131.59 43.76
C LYS A 399 25.26 130.76 44.24
N TYR A 400 24.52 131.24 45.23
CA TYR A 400 23.29 130.64 45.72
C TYR A 400 22.19 130.69 44.66
N ARG A 401 22.00 131.85 44.00
CA ARG A 401 21.06 131.99 42.88
C ARG A 401 21.45 131.10 41.70
N GLU A 402 22.71 131.12 41.28
CA GLU A 402 23.25 130.29 40.20
C GLU A 402 23.02 128.80 40.47
N THR A 403 23.27 128.36 41.70
CA THR A 403 23.14 126.94 42.07
C THR A 403 21.69 126.48 42.01
N ARG A 404 20.75 127.29 42.49
CA ARG A 404 19.32 127.00 42.40
C ARG A 404 18.81 127.03 40.97
N GLN A 405 19.22 128.01 40.17
CA GLN A 405 18.92 128.07 38.74
C GLN A 405 19.45 126.82 38.02
N TYR A 406 20.67 126.37 38.34
CA TYR A 406 21.23 125.13 37.80
C TYR A 406 20.34 123.91 38.08
N PHE A 407 19.79 123.78 39.29
CA PHE A 407 18.85 122.69 39.58
C PHE A 407 17.56 122.77 38.77
N ILE A 408 17.02 123.97 38.59
CA ILE A 408 15.83 124.19 37.76
C ILE A 408 16.13 123.81 36.31
N ASP A 409 17.23 124.31 35.74
CA ASP A 409 17.60 124.05 34.34
C ASP A 409 17.96 122.58 34.08
N HIS A 410 18.58 121.91 35.05
CA HIS A 410 18.87 120.47 34.97
C HIS A 410 17.58 119.65 34.87
N HIS A 411 16.57 119.94 35.70
CA HIS A 411 15.29 119.24 35.60
C HIS A 411 14.57 119.62 34.32
N ARG A 412 14.57 120.90 33.94
CA ARG A 412 14.01 121.37 32.67
C ARG A 412 14.64 120.64 31.46
N ALA A 413 15.91 120.25 31.53
CA ALA A 413 16.54 119.41 30.52
C ALA A 413 15.95 117.99 30.50
N HIS A 414 15.82 117.35 31.67
CA HIS A 414 15.14 116.05 31.79
C HIS A 414 13.68 116.09 31.31
N GLU A 415 12.98 117.21 31.51
CA GLU A 415 11.61 117.41 31.02
C GLU A 415 11.52 117.46 29.49
N ARG A 416 12.55 117.97 28.81
CA ARG A 416 12.63 117.96 27.34
C ARG A 416 12.87 116.56 26.80
N ASP A 417 13.64 115.75 27.53
CA ASP A 417 14.01 114.39 27.11
C ASP A 417 12.93 113.34 27.41
N ASP A 418 12.10 113.54 28.45
CA ASP A 418 11.04 112.59 28.88
C ASP A 418 9.72 113.33 29.26
N PRO A 419 8.79 113.54 28.30
CA PRO A 419 7.54 114.28 28.52
C PRO A 419 6.62 113.56 29.52
N GLY A 420 6.61 114.03 30.76
CA GLY A 420 5.90 113.41 31.89
C GLY A 420 6.57 113.68 33.24
N ARG A 421 7.82 114.15 33.22
CA ARG A 421 8.55 114.69 34.38
C ARG A 421 8.48 116.23 34.46
N GLY A 422 7.64 116.86 33.63
CA GLY A 422 7.49 118.29 33.36
C GLY A 422 7.10 119.21 34.53
N GLU A 423 6.54 118.64 35.60
CA GLU A 423 6.04 119.44 36.73
C GLU A 423 7.14 119.75 37.76
N TRP A 424 8.32 119.13 37.64
CA TRP A 424 9.35 119.18 38.67
C TRP A 424 10.18 120.46 38.64
N ALA A 425 10.55 120.99 37.46
CA ALA A 425 11.32 122.24 37.38
C ALA A 425 10.50 123.44 37.88
N GLU A 426 9.23 123.52 37.52
CA GLU A 426 8.31 124.56 38.01
C GLU A 426 8.00 124.39 39.49
N TYR A 427 7.84 123.15 39.97
CA TYR A 427 7.74 122.86 41.41
C TYR A 427 8.98 123.35 42.18
N LEU A 428 10.19 123.02 41.71
CA LEU A 428 11.45 123.45 42.33
C LEU A 428 11.60 124.97 42.33
N LYS A 429 11.21 125.63 41.24
CA LYS A 429 11.19 127.10 41.15
C LYS A 429 10.28 127.72 42.22
N ASN A 430 9.07 127.19 42.39
CA ASN A 430 8.14 127.64 43.41
C ASN A 430 8.64 127.34 44.82
N LEU A 431 9.24 126.17 45.04
CA LEU A 431 9.86 125.78 46.29
C LEU A 431 10.97 126.75 46.70
N PHE A 432 11.92 127.01 45.80
CA PHE A 432 13.02 127.95 46.03
C PHE A 432 12.50 129.36 46.29
N THR A 433 11.56 129.84 45.48
CA THR A 433 10.93 131.16 45.67
C THR A 433 10.26 131.28 47.05
N LYS A 434 9.58 130.22 47.52
CA LYS A 434 8.97 130.18 48.87
C LYS A 434 10.02 130.18 49.97
N GLY A 435 11.13 129.46 49.78
CA GLY A 435 12.28 129.46 50.68
C GLY A 435 12.94 130.83 50.77
N ASP A 436 13.11 131.52 49.66
CA ASP A 436 13.75 132.84 49.61
C ASP A 436 12.88 133.93 50.22
N ARG A 437 11.57 133.92 49.95
CA ARG A 437 10.63 134.84 50.61
C ARG A 437 10.64 134.70 52.12
N ARG A 438 10.80 133.47 52.64
CA ARG A 438 10.94 133.22 54.08
C ARG A 438 12.22 133.85 54.62
N ARG A 439 13.28 133.87 53.83
CA ARG A 439 14.58 134.49 54.13
C ARG A 439 14.64 135.95 53.70
N GLU A 440 13.49 136.60 53.53
CA GLU A 440 13.36 138.00 53.09
C GLU A 440 14.18 138.36 51.83
N SER A 441 14.54 137.36 51.03
CA SER A 441 15.35 137.49 49.83
C SER A 441 14.45 137.48 48.59
N SER A 442 14.65 138.45 47.71
CA SER A 442 13.83 138.65 46.51
C SER A 442 14.51 138.13 45.24
N LEU A 443 15.03 136.89 45.30
CA LEU A 443 15.66 136.25 44.15
C LEU A 443 14.61 135.84 43.11
N THR A 444 14.98 135.97 41.85
CA THR A 444 14.18 135.54 40.71
C THR A 444 14.92 134.47 39.93
N TYR A 445 14.17 133.49 39.45
CA TYR A 445 14.66 132.36 38.66
C TYR A 445 13.97 132.36 37.31
N ASN A 446 14.71 132.01 36.26
CA ASN A 446 14.20 131.93 34.90
C ASN A 446 13.51 130.60 34.65
#